data_AF-A0A2G5U7L1-F1
#
_entry.id   AF-A0A2G5U7L1-F1
#
_cell.length_a   1.000
_cell.length_b   1.000
_cell.length_c   1.000
_cell.angle_alpha   90.00
_cell.angle_beta   90.00
_cell.angle_gamma   90.00
#
_symmetry.space_group_name_H-M   'P 1'
#
loop_
_entity.id
_entity.type
_entity.pdbx_description
1 polymer ?
#
loop_
_entity_poly.entity_id
_entity_poly.type
_entity_poly.pdbx_seq_one_letter_code
_entity_poly.pdbx_strand_id
1 'polypeptide(L)'
;MDFLNTRKDRNAIFQLNVSGNPINFQMCNFRKIAIVHYQEWDKEFVIGSIHNYLLDFFGSSVQYHWRVDYLEHYFIPKLPNLSLCIDIYLARDFTNWQKLEAFLSSSPVFRWIGLEAALITQSFSPESKFYQAESILIIQLEHTFPFPPILCNFKGRQAIIKCDEWETSEDLIELVNRWKSGEALQKLEYLKLQLNRNEVIHQINLKEIGAKYIDATKKPPTHALPKVYDWHDFPAEPNTDPITSRTYVVRQSDNRVASILIRRKTVYFGVWNKTEEEFLKLMD
;
A
#
# COMPACT_ATOMS: atom_id res chain seq x y z
N MET A 1 -7.76 16.47 -3.24
CA MET A 1 -7.84 17.59 -4.19
C MET A 1 -6.84 17.29 -5.29
N ASP A 2 -7.27 17.29 -6.55
CA ASP A 2 -6.36 17.09 -7.69
C ASP A 2 -5.84 18.43 -8.16
N PHE A 3 -4.54 18.53 -8.41
CA PHE A 3 -3.86 19.79 -8.77
C PHE A 3 -3.49 19.89 -10.26
N LEU A 4 -3.85 18.91 -11.09
CA LEU A 4 -3.44 18.88 -12.51
C LEU A 4 -4.63 18.65 -13.45
N ASN A 5 -4.79 19.55 -14.42
CA ASN A 5 -5.65 19.38 -15.58
C ASN A 5 -4.80 19.48 -16.85
N THR A 6 -4.53 18.35 -17.50
CA THR A 6 -3.76 18.31 -18.76
C THR A 6 -4.61 18.58 -20.00
N ARG A 7 -5.92 18.81 -19.86
CA ARG A 7 -6.82 19.17 -20.96
C ARG A 7 -7.40 20.56 -20.74
N LYS A 8 -7.23 21.45 -21.74
CA LYS A 8 -7.91 22.74 -21.84
C LYS A 8 -9.42 22.54 -22.08
N ASP A 9 -10.13 21.99 -21.10
CA ASP A 9 -11.58 22.10 -21.07
C ASP A 9 -11.90 23.56 -20.74
N ARG A 10 -12.63 24.22 -21.65
CA ARG A 10 -13.01 25.65 -21.59
C ARG A 10 -14.05 25.91 -20.49
N ASN A 11 -13.74 25.58 -19.24
CA ASN A 11 -14.60 25.89 -18.11
C ASN A 11 -14.19 27.21 -17.48
N ALA A 12 -15.19 28.00 -17.06
CA ALA A 12 -14.97 29.29 -16.42
C ALA A 12 -14.18 29.10 -15.11
N ILE A 13 -13.10 29.87 -14.96
CA ILE A 13 -12.38 30.00 -13.70
C ILE A 13 -13.27 30.81 -12.77
N PHE A 14 -13.45 30.34 -11.53
CA PHE A 14 -14.16 31.06 -10.49
C PHE A 14 -13.28 31.17 -9.24
N GLN A 15 -13.53 32.18 -8.41
CA GLN A 15 -12.69 32.48 -7.26
C GLN A 15 -13.43 32.16 -5.97
N LEU A 16 -12.74 31.51 -5.03
CA LEU A 16 -13.23 31.27 -3.68
C LEU A 16 -12.29 31.93 -2.67
N ASN A 17 -12.86 32.49 -1.61
CA ASN A 17 -12.08 32.98 -0.48
C ASN A 17 -11.73 31.79 0.44
N VAL A 18 -10.44 31.49 0.56
CA VAL A 18 -9.90 30.41 1.40
C VAL A 18 -8.99 31.05 2.45
N SER A 19 -9.47 31.15 3.70
CA SER A 19 -8.78 31.80 4.81
C SER A 19 -8.36 33.26 4.54
N GLY A 20 -9.22 34.05 3.90
CA GLY A 20 -8.94 35.44 3.54
C GLY A 20 -8.22 35.61 2.21
N ASN A 21 -7.77 34.51 1.58
CA ASN A 21 -7.01 34.54 0.33
C ASN A 21 -7.90 34.13 -0.85
N PRO A 22 -7.97 34.94 -1.92
CA PRO A 22 -8.88 34.66 -3.01
C PRO A 22 -8.20 33.73 -4.03
N ILE A 23 -8.56 32.44 -4.00
CA ILE A 23 -7.94 31.36 -4.78
C ILE A 23 -8.82 31.02 -5.99
N ASN A 24 -8.20 30.84 -7.15
CA ASN A 24 -8.87 30.48 -8.40
C ASN A 24 -9.08 28.96 -8.49
N PHE A 25 -10.27 28.57 -8.92
CA PHE A 25 -10.67 27.19 -9.16
C PHE A 25 -11.24 27.02 -10.56
N GLN A 26 -11.11 25.81 -11.08
CA GLN A 26 -11.70 25.38 -12.33
C GLN A 26 -12.42 24.05 -12.11
N MET A 27 -13.65 23.90 -12.60
CA MET A 27 -14.34 22.61 -12.56
C MET A 27 -13.80 21.68 -13.65
N CYS A 28 -13.42 20.45 -13.27
CA CYS A 28 -13.18 19.37 -14.20
C CYS A 28 -14.48 18.55 -14.36
N ASN A 29 -15.15 18.70 -15.50
CA ASN A 29 -16.45 18.07 -15.74
C ASN A 29 -16.38 16.54 -15.81
N PHE A 30 -15.26 15.99 -16.28
CA PHE A 30 -15.07 14.54 -16.41
C PHE A 30 -15.04 13.84 -15.04
N ARG A 31 -14.31 14.41 -14.08
CA ARG A 31 -14.21 13.88 -12.71
C ARG A 31 -15.21 14.49 -11.74
N LYS A 32 -15.92 15.55 -12.13
CA LYS A 32 -16.79 16.38 -11.27
C LYS A 32 -16.07 16.91 -10.02
N ILE A 33 -14.79 17.27 -10.17
CA ILE A 33 -13.95 17.81 -9.10
C ILE A 33 -13.55 19.26 -9.38
N ALA A 34 -13.39 20.06 -8.32
CA ALA A 34 -12.79 21.37 -8.40
C ALA A 34 -11.26 21.24 -8.38
N ILE A 35 -10.60 21.85 -9.36
CA ILE A 35 -9.15 21.89 -9.51
C ILE A 35 -8.68 23.30 -9.18
N VAL A 36 -7.64 23.42 -8.37
CA VAL A 36 -7.06 24.70 -8.02
C VAL A 36 -6.19 25.19 -9.18
N HIS A 37 -6.35 26.45 -9.57
CA HIS A 37 -5.55 27.08 -10.61
C HIS A 37 -4.59 28.10 -9.99
N TYR A 38 -3.28 27.81 -10.05
CA TYR A 38 -2.23 28.65 -9.48
C TYR A 38 -1.01 28.72 -10.41
N GLN A 39 -0.17 29.75 -10.21
CA GLN A 39 1.14 29.84 -10.85
C GLN A 39 2.18 29.08 -10.03
N GLU A 40 3.21 28.50 -10.66
CA GLU A 40 4.16 27.63 -9.96
C GLU A 40 4.86 28.31 -8.77
N TRP A 41 5.11 29.63 -8.84
CA TRP A 41 5.68 30.39 -7.72
C TRP A 41 4.72 30.59 -6.54
N ASP A 42 3.41 30.49 -6.75
CA ASP A 42 2.37 30.61 -5.71
C ASP A 42 1.97 29.26 -5.10
N LYS A 43 2.51 28.15 -5.63
CA LYS A 43 2.12 26.78 -5.30
C LYS A 43 2.15 26.48 -3.80
N GLU A 44 3.24 26.78 -3.12
CA GLU A 44 3.37 26.51 -1.67
C GLU A 44 2.36 27.31 -0.87
N PHE A 45 2.17 28.58 -1.22
CA PHE A 45 1.24 29.48 -0.56
C PHE A 45 -0.22 29.03 -0.73
N VAL A 46 -0.61 28.65 -1.95
CA VAL A 46 -1.95 28.19 -2.28
C VAL A 46 -2.27 26.88 -1.55
N ILE A 47 -1.34 25.92 -1.59
CA ILE A 47 -1.47 24.63 -0.90
C ILE A 47 -1.55 24.84 0.62
N GLY A 48 -0.69 25.70 1.18
CA GLY A 48 -0.70 26.03 2.61
C GLY A 48 -1.99 26.71 3.05
N SER A 49 -2.53 27.64 2.25
CA SER A 49 -3.79 28.32 2.55
C SER A 49 -4.97 27.34 2.59
N ILE A 50 -5.04 26.42 1.62
CA ILE A 50 -6.07 25.38 1.60
C ILE A 50 -5.93 24.44 2.79
N HIS A 51 -4.71 23.99 3.10
CA HIS A 51 -4.47 23.10 4.22
C HIS A 51 -4.86 23.73 5.56
N ASN A 52 -4.47 24.98 5.78
CA ASN A 52 -4.82 25.70 7.01
C ASN A 52 -6.32 25.92 7.11
N TYR A 53 -7.01 26.27 6.02
CA TYR A 53 -8.47 26.37 6.00
C TYR A 53 -9.14 25.05 6.40
N LEU A 54 -8.66 23.92 5.86
CA LEU A 54 -9.17 22.61 6.20
C LEU A 54 -8.90 22.24 7.66
N LEU A 55 -7.71 22.56 8.17
CA LEU A 55 -7.35 22.37 9.58
C LEU A 55 -8.24 23.20 10.52
N ASP A 56 -8.50 24.46 10.19
CA ASP A 56 -9.37 25.33 10.98
C ASP A 56 -10.82 24.82 10.97
N PHE A 57 -11.27 24.30 9.82
CA PHE A 57 -12.64 23.85 9.63
C PHE A 57 -12.93 22.49 10.28
N PHE A 58 -12.06 21.50 10.06
CA PHE A 58 -12.25 20.12 10.53
C PHE A 58 -11.48 19.80 11.82
N GLY A 59 -10.54 20.65 12.22
CA GLY A 59 -9.66 20.43 13.36
C GLY A 59 -8.43 19.58 13.05
N SER A 60 -7.54 19.49 14.03
CA SER A 60 -6.30 18.70 13.98
C SER A 60 -6.49 17.21 14.27
N SER A 61 -7.69 16.80 14.70
CA SER A 61 -8.02 15.39 14.97
C SER A 61 -8.29 14.59 13.69
N VAL A 62 -8.56 15.26 12.57
CA VAL A 62 -8.76 14.61 11.27
C VAL A 62 -7.41 14.27 10.64
N GLN A 63 -7.33 13.09 10.04
CA GLN A 63 -6.14 12.69 9.29
C GLN A 63 -6.22 13.27 7.88
N TYR A 64 -5.20 14.05 7.51
CA TYR A 64 -5.07 14.59 6.16
C TYR A 64 -4.10 13.73 5.37
N HIS A 65 -4.52 13.31 4.18
CA HIS A 65 -3.69 12.56 3.26
C HIS A 65 -3.25 13.45 2.11
N TRP A 66 -1.93 13.56 1.90
CA TRP A 66 -1.37 14.17 0.70
C TRP A 66 -1.13 13.08 -0.32
N ARG A 67 -1.70 13.22 -1.51
CA ARG A 67 -1.50 12.32 -2.65
C ARG A 67 -0.77 13.04 -3.76
N VAL A 68 0.27 12.41 -4.28
CA VAL A 68 0.96 12.84 -5.49
C VAL A 68 0.72 11.80 -6.56
N ASP A 69 0.09 12.23 -7.65
CA ASP A 69 -0.06 11.44 -8.87
C ASP A 69 1.06 11.86 -9.83
N TYR A 70 1.89 10.91 -10.24
CA TYR A 70 3.01 11.09 -11.16
C TYR A 70 4.22 11.87 -10.59
N LEU A 71 5.42 11.34 -10.86
CA LEU A 71 6.69 11.87 -10.33
C LEU A 71 7.15 13.17 -11.02
N GLU A 72 6.38 13.78 -11.93
CA GLU A 72 6.86 14.90 -12.73
C GLU A 72 7.23 16.14 -11.89
N HIS A 73 6.67 16.27 -10.68
CA HIS A 73 6.85 17.48 -9.88
C HIS A 73 7.51 17.31 -8.51
N TYR A 74 7.95 16.09 -8.10
CA TYR A 74 8.73 15.79 -6.87
C TYR A 74 8.52 16.75 -5.68
N PHE A 75 7.28 17.14 -5.39
CA PHE A 75 6.97 18.20 -4.45
C PHE A 75 6.11 17.65 -3.34
N ILE A 76 6.60 17.79 -2.11
CA ILE A 76 5.87 17.45 -0.90
C ILE A 76 5.86 18.72 -0.04
N PRO A 77 4.70 19.34 0.17
CA PRO A 77 4.60 20.53 1.00
C PRO A 77 4.89 20.15 2.46
N LYS A 78 5.63 21.01 3.16
CA LYS A 78 5.90 20.84 4.59
C LYS A 78 4.72 21.37 5.41
N LEU A 79 3.72 20.52 5.62
CA LEU A 79 2.49 20.87 6.33
C LEU A 79 2.33 20.06 7.63
N PRO A 80 1.78 20.65 8.71
CA PRO A 80 1.51 19.92 9.94
C PRO A 80 0.35 18.93 9.78
N ASN A 81 0.34 17.86 10.58
CA ASN A 81 -0.73 16.85 10.63
C ASN A 81 -1.01 16.12 9.30
N LEU A 82 0.02 15.97 8.46
CA LEU A 82 -0.09 15.35 7.15
C LEU A 82 0.44 13.91 7.16
N SER A 83 -0.40 12.95 6.77
CA SER A 83 0.01 11.61 6.38
C SER A 83 0.30 11.59 4.88
N LEU A 84 1.47 11.12 4.47
CA LEU A 84 1.85 11.09 3.06
C LEU A 84 1.45 9.77 2.40
N CYS A 85 0.80 9.87 1.25
CA CYS A 85 0.44 8.76 0.38
C CYS A 85 0.93 9.09 -1.02
N ILE A 86 1.42 8.10 -1.78
CA ILE A 86 1.89 8.37 -3.13
C ILE A 86 1.56 7.24 -4.08
N ASP A 87 1.13 7.59 -5.28
CA ASP A 87 0.98 6.69 -6.41
C ASP A 87 2.10 6.94 -7.42
N ILE A 88 2.98 5.96 -7.55
CA ILE A 88 4.12 6.00 -8.45
C ILE A 88 3.82 5.12 -9.66
N TYR A 89 3.72 5.73 -10.83
CA TYR A 89 3.67 5.02 -12.11
C TYR A 89 5.02 5.14 -12.82
N LEU A 90 5.67 4.00 -13.06
CA LEU A 90 6.94 3.92 -13.78
C LEU A 90 6.70 3.45 -15.22
N ALA A 91 7.24 4.20 -16.17
CA ALA A 91 7.31 3.77 -17.56
C ALA A 91 8.15 2.49 -17.71
N ARG A 92 7.92 1.74 -18.79
CA ARG A 92 8.58 0.45 -19.05
C ARG A 92 10.11 0.55 -19.10
N ASP A 93 10.62 1.66 -19.61
CA ASP A 93 12.03 1.98 -19.77
C ASP A 93 12.55 2.94 -18.68
N PHE A 94 11.90 2.96 -17.51
CA PHE A 94 12.33 3.83 -16.41
C PHE A 94 13.74 3.46 -15.91
N THR A 95 14.68 4.39 -16.08
CA THR A 95 16.10 4.23 -15.69
C THR A 95 16.51 5.06 -14.49
N ASN A 96 15.69 6.04 -14.07
CA ASN A 96 16.06 7.04 -13.07
C ASN A 96 15.83 6.59 -11.61
N TRP A 97 16.19 5.35 -11.28
CA TRP A 97 16.01 4.75 -9.95
C TRP A 97 16.70 5.56 -8.84
N GLN A 98 17.88 6.10 -9.10
CA GLN A 98 18.60 6.96 -8.14
C GLN A 98 17.81 8.21 -7.77
N LYS A 99 17.11 8.82 -8.74
CA LYS A 99 16.27 10.00 -8.49
C LYS A 99 15.04 9.64 -7.66
N LEU A 100 14.44 8.47 -7.92
CA LEU A 100 13.32 7.95 -7.14
C LEU A 100 13.74 7.65 -5.70
N GLU A 101 14.87 6.96 -5.51
CA GLU A 101 15.43 6.67 -4.19
C GLU A 101 15.78 7.96 -3.44
N ALA A 102 16.40 8.95 -4.09
CA ALA A 102 16.71 10.24 -3.49
C ALA A 102 15.45 11.00 -3.04
N PHE A 103 14.38 10.94 -3.84
CA PHE A 103 13.08 11.52 -3.48
C PHE A 103 12.45 10.81 -2.27
N LEU A 104 12.39 9.48 -2.29
CA LEU A 104 11.86 8.72 -1.16
C LEU A 104 12.68 9.00 0.10
N SER A 105 14.01 9.07 -0.03
CA SER A 105 14.95 9.36 1.05
C SER A 105 14.79 10.76 1.64
N SER A 106 14.50 11.78 0.83
CA SER A 106 14.31 13.15 1.30
C SER A 106 12.92 13.40 1.90
N SER A 107 11.95 12.52 1.62
CA SER A 107 10.57 12.61 2.10
C SER A 107 10.42 12.07 3.53
N PRO A 108 9.42 12.52 4.31
CA PRO A 108 8.98 11.81 5.52
C PRO A 108 8.55 10.37 5.20
N VAL A 109 8.44 9.53 6.23
CA VAL A 109 7.95 8.14 6.04
C VAL A 109 6.52 8.19 5.54
N PHE A 110 6.25 7.50 4.43
CA PHE A 110 4.93 7.42 3.83
C PHE A 110 4.04 6.49 4.64
N ARG A 111 2.77 6.85 4.74
CA ARG A 111 1.73 5.94 5.22
C ARG A 111 1.40 4.89 4.17
N TRP A 112 1.37 5.29 2.90
CA TRP A 112 1.07 4.38 1.81
C TRP A 112 1.87 4.69 0.55
N ILE A 113 2.35 3.65 -0.12
CA ILE A 113 3.01 3.76 -1.42
C ILE A 113 2.38 2.77 -2.40
N GLY A 114 1.77 3.29 -3.45
CA GLY A 114 1.44 2.57 -4.67
C GLY A 114 2.62 2.64 -5.65
N LEU A 115 3.03 1.50 -6.18
CA LEU A 115 4.05 1.40 -7.22
C LEU A 115 3.52 0.52 -8.35
N GLU A 116 3.23 1.14 -9.47
CA GLU A 116 2.88 0.46 -10.72
C GLU A 116 4.02 0.60 -11.70
N ALA A 117 4.52 -0.52 -12.21
CA ALA A 117 5.58 -0.55 -13.19
C ALA A 117 5.35 -1.69 -14.19
N ALA A 118 5.65 -1.45 -15.46
CA ALA A 118 5.64 -2.55 -16.43
C ALA A 118 6.72 -3.58 -16.07
N LEU A 119 7.91 -3.12 -15.70
CA LEU A 119 9.04 -3.95 -15.32
C LEU A 119 9.81 -3.33 -14.15
N ILE A 120 10.02 -4.08 -13.08
CA ILE A 120 10.89 -3.70 -11.96
C ILE A 120 12.23 -4.42 -12.15
N THR A 121 13.21 -3.72 -12.72
CA THR A 121 14.55 -4.27 -12.99
C THR A 121 15.54 -4.08 -11.85
N GLN A 122 15.24 -3.19 -10.89
CA GLN A 122 16.10 -2.86 -9.78
C GLN A 122 15.30 -2.87 -8.47
N SER A 123 15.93 -3.33 -7.40
CA SER A 123 15.37 -3.24 -6.04
C SER A 123 15.79 -1.91 -5.39
N PHE A 124 14.93 -1.37 -4.54
CA PHE A 124 15.31 -0.29 -3.64
C PHE A 124 16.40 -0.74 -2.67
N SER A 125 17.21 0.21 -2.19
CA SER A 125 18.17 -0.06 -1.12
C SER A 125 17.47 -0.66 0.12
N PRO A 126 18.08 -1.61 0.87
CA PRO A 126 17.45 -2.20 2.05
C PRO A 126 17.01 -1.18 3.11
N GLU A 127 17.68 -0.03 3.17
CA GLU A 127 17.39 1.08 4.08
C GLU A 127 16.33 2.04 3.54
N SER A 128 15.87 1.84 2.30
CA SER A 128 14.93 2.73 1.62
C SER A 128 13.68 2.99 2.46
N LYS A 129 13.23 4.26 2.44
CA LYS A 129 11.95 4.66 3.03
C LYS A 129 10.75 3.99 2.35
N PHE A 130 10.93 3.43 1.14
CA PHE A 130 9.93 2.56 0.52
C PHE A 130 9.49 1.43 1.45
N TYR A 131 10.47 0.70 2.01
CA TYR A 131 10.21 -0.43 2.89
C TYR A 131 9.71 -0.03 4.28
N GLN A 132 9.82 1.25 4.64
CA GLN A 132 9.36 1.78 5.92
C GLN A 132 7.89 2.23 5.89
N ALA A 133 7.28 2.26 4.70
CA ALA A 133 5.88 2.65 4.56
C ALA A 133 4.96 1.74 5.36
N GLU A 134 3.89 2.29 5.93
CA GLU A 134 2.93 1.50 6.71
C GLU A 134 2.18 0.49 5.82
N SER A 135 1.90 0.87 4.57
CA SER A 135 1.34 -0.03 3.57
C SER A 135 1.91 0.19 2.18
N ILE A 136 2.00 -0.89 1.40
CA ILE A 136 2.44 -0.85 0.02
C ILE A 136 1.47 -1.59 -0.90
N LEU A 137 1.31 -1.07 -2.11
CA LEU A 137 0.72 -1.75 -3.26
C LEU A 137 1.77 -1.79 -4.36
N ILE A 138 2.09 -2.98 -4.85
CA ILE A 138 2.97 -3.14 -6.00
C ILE A 138 2.21 -3.83 -7.12
N ILE A 139 2.22 -3.24 -8.30
CA ILE A 139 1.65 -3.80 -9.52
C ILE A 139 2.77 -3.91 -10.54
N GLN A 140 3.19 -5.15 -10.83
CA GLN A 140 4.13 -5.45 -11.90
C GLN A 140 3.38 -6.11 -13.06
N LEU A 141 3.40 -5.49 -14.24
CA LEU A 141 2.58 -5.91 -15.38
C LEU A 141 3.27 -6.95 -16.28
N GLU A 142 4.60 -7.00 -16.28
CA GLU A 142 5.39 -7.90 -17.13
C GLU A 142 6.45 -8.66 -16.32
N HIS A 143 6.76 -9.89 -16.77
CA HIS A 143 7.86 -10.72 -16.28
C HIS A 143 7.78 -11.14 -14.79
N THR A 144 8.75 -11.95 -14.39
CA THR A 144 8.92 -12.42 -13.02
C THR A 144 9.19 -11.28 -12.05
N PHE A 145 8.47 -11.26 -10.95
CA PHE A 145 8.66 -10.31 -9.86
C PHE A 145 9.87 -10.71 -9.01
N PRO A 146 10.86 -9.83 -8.74
CA PRO A 146 11.96 -10.13 -7.82
C PRO A 146 11.43 -10.16 -6.38
N PHE A 147 10.92 -11.32 -5.98
CA PHE A 147 10.07 -11.49 -4.80
C PHE A 147 10.80 -11.40 -3.45
N PRO A 148 11.99 -12.03 -3.24
CA PRO A 148 12.62 -12.04 -1.92
C PRO A 148 13.10 -10.68 -1.43
N PRO A 149 13.81 -9.84 -2.22
CA PRO A 149 14.40 -8.61 -1.69
C PRO A 149 13.35 -7.59 -1.21
N ILE A 150 12.22 -7.48 -1.92
CA ILE A 150 11.24 -6.44 -1.63
C ILE A 150 10.47 -6.76 -0.33
N LEU A 151 9.96 -7.98 -0.21
CA LEU A 151 9.19 -8.38 0.97
C LEU A 151 10.07 -8.59 2.19
N CYS A 152 11.30 -9.09 2.04
CA CYS A 152 12.18 -9.30 3.19
C CYS A 152 12.62 -7.98 3.84
N ASN A 153 12.75 -6.91 3.06
CA ASN A 153 13.12 -5.60 3.61
C ASN A 153 11.93 -4.82 4.16
N PHE A 154 10.69 -5.19 3.79
CA PHE A 154 9.48 -4.49 4.19
C PHE A 154 9.24 -4.53 5.70
N LYS A 155 8.97 -3.36 6.28
CA LYS A 155 8.80 -3.14 7.72
C LYS A 155 7.40 -2.63 8.09
N GLY A 156 6.50 -2.53 7.12
CA GLY A 156 5.13 -2.04 7.32
C GLY A 156 4.15 -3.10 7.80
N ARG A 157 2.87 -2.74 7.79
CA ARG A 157 1.73 -3.52 8.30
C ARG A 157 0.97 -4.25 7.19
N GLN A 158 0.79 -3.62 6.03
CA GLN A 158 -0.06 -4.18 4.97
C GLN A 158 0.63 -4.13 3.59
N ALA A 159 0.75 -5.27 2.93
CA ALA A 159 1.34 -5.35 1.59
C ALA A 159 0.39 -6.05 0.61
N ILE A 160 0.21 -5.45 -0.57
CA ILE A 160 -0.51 -6.06 -1.68
C ILE A 160 0.42 -6.07 -2.89
N ILE A 161 0.65 -7.25 -3.45
CA ILE A 161 1.48 -7.42 -4.63
C ILE A 161 0.66 -8.10 -5.71
N LYS A 162 0.62 -7.49 -6.88
CA LYS A 162 0.04 -8.03 -8.10
C LYS A 162 1.16 -8.18 -9.12
N CYS A 163 1.39 -9.40 -9.59
CA CYS A 163 2.40 -9.66 -10.61
C CYS A 163 1.87 -10.62 -11.69
N ASP A 164 2.53 -10.63 -12.84
CA ASP A 164 2.12 -11.46 -13.97
C ASP A 164 2.42 -12.95 -13.72
N GLU A 165 3.65 -13.22 -13.28
CA GLU A 165 4.20 -14.57 -13.05
C GLU A 165 5.02 -14.64 -11.74
N TRP A 166 5.11 -15.86 -11.18
CA TRP A 166 6.05 -16.22 -10.12
C TRP A 166 7.05 -17.25 -10.63
N GLU A 167 8.30 -17.11 -10.20
CA GLU A 167 9.37 -18.03 -10.59
C GLU A 167 9.21 -19.37 -9.89
N THR A 168 9.10 -19.39 -8.56
CA THR A 168 9.02 -20.64 -7.80
C THR A 168 8.25 -20.52 -6.48
N SER A 169 7.90 -21.68 -5.91
CA SER A 169 7.33 -21.81 -4.56
C SER A 169 8.32 -21.50 -3.44
N GLU A 170 9.61 -21.63 -3.71
CA GLU A 170 10.66 -21.51 -2.69
C GLU A 170 10.69 -20.11 -2.06
N ASP A 171 10.42 -19.08 -2.86
CA ASP A 171 10.34 -17.69 -2.42
C ASP A 171 9.27 -17.47 -1.34
N LEU A 172 8.10 -18.09 -1.50
CA LEU A 172 7.05 -18.02 -0.48
C LEU A 172 7.42 -18.85 0.75
N ILE A 173 8.03 -20.02 0.56
CA ILE A 173 8.49 -20.87 1.66
C ILE A 173 9.52 -20.12 2.50
N GLU A 174 10.49 -19.47 1.87
CA GLU A 174 11.48 -18.62 2.51
C GLU A 174 10.80 -17.49 3.28
N LEU A 175 9.89 -16.75 2.66
CA LEU A 175 9.16 -15.66 3.30
C LEU A 175 8.44 -16.13 4.57
N VAL A 176 7.69 -17.24 4.48
CA VAL A 176 6.95 -17.78 5.63
C VAL A 176 7.92 -18.25 6.71
N ASN A 177 9.03 -18.89 6.34
CA ASN A 177 10.03 -19.37 7.29
C ASN A 177 10.74 -18.21 8.01
N ARG A 178 11.10 -17.13 7.32
CA ARG A 178 11.71 -15.93 7.93
C ARG A 178 10.73 -15.18 8.82
N TRP A 179 9.45 -15.12 8.44
CA TRP A 179 8.42 -14.59 9.34
C TRP A 179 8.28 -15.49 10.58
N LYS A 180 8.27 -16.82 10.41
CA LYS A 180 8.17 -17.78 11.52
C LYS A 180 9.36 -17.72 12.46
N SER A 181 10.59 -17.53 11.97
CA SER A 181 11.77 -17.34 12.83
C SER A 181 11.80 -15.96 13.50
N GLY A 182 11.00 -15.01 13.01
CA GLY A 182 10.97 -13.63 13.50
C GLY A 182 12.04 -12.73 12.90
N GLU A 183 12.73 -13.18 11.85
CA GLU A 183 13.77 -12.43 11.15
C GLU A 183 13.23 -11.32 10.25
N ALA A 184 12.03 -11.50 9.69
CA ALA A 184 11.42 -10.55 8.77
C ALA A 184 9.95 -10.27 9.10
N LEU A 185 9.43 -9.16 8.54
CA LEU A 185 8.00 -8.87 8.51
C LEU A 185 7.35 -8.82 9.92
N GLN A 186 8.07 -8.31 10.92
CA GLN A 186 7.64 -8.39 12.32
C GLN A 186 6.33 -7.63 12.59
N LYS A 187 6.13 -6.51 11.90
CA LYS A 187 4.94 -5.64 11.97
C LYS A 187 3.85 -6.02 10.98
N LEU A 188 4.07 -7.02 10.12
CA LEU A 188 3.11 -7.41 9.10
C LEU A 188 1.82 -7.90 9.76
N GLU A 189 0.69 -7.42 9.24
CA GLU A 189 -0.66 -7.76 9.64
C GLU A 189 -1.44 -8.42 8.49
N TYR A 190 -1.17 -8.00 7.26
CA TYR A 190 -1.85 -8.51 6.07
C TYR A 190 -0.93 -8.49 4.85
N LEU A 191 -0.87 -9.61 4.15
CA LEU A 191 -0.19 -9.75 2.88
C LEU A 191 -1.12 -10.44 1.88
N LYS A 192 -1.33 -9.79 0.73
CA LYS A 192 -2.04 -10.35 -0.43
C LYS A 192 -1.10 -10.40 -1.61
N LEU A 193 -1.01 -11.56 -2.20
CA LEU A 193 -0.14 -11.85 -3.33
C LEU A 193 -1.02 -12.39 -4.45
N GLN A 194 -1.13 -11.68 -5.57
CA GLN A 194 -2.04 -12.01 -6.67
C GLN A 194 -1.28 -12.16 -7.98
N LEU A 195 -1.49 -13.29 -8.65
CA LEU A 195 -1.00 -13.58 -9.99
C LEU A 195 -2.06 -13.29 -11.06
N ASN A 196 -1.62 -12.76 -12.20
CA ASN A 196 -2.51 -12.54 -13.35
C ASN A 196 -2.58 -13.76 -14.26
N ARG A 197 -1.44 -14.36 -14.65
CA ARG A 197 -1.42 -15.45 -15.66
C ARG A 197 -1.39 -16.85 -15.07
N ASN A 198 -0.51 -17.12 -14.10
CA ASN A 198 -0.30 -18.48 -13.59
C ASN A 198 -1.22 -18.86 -12.42
N GLU A 199 -1.59 -20.15 -12.33
CA GLU A 199 -2.28 -20.69 -11.16
C GLU A 199 -1.27 -21.03 -10.05
N VAL A 200 -1.48 -20.50 -8.86
CA VAL A 200 -0.60 -20.66 -7.68
C VAL A 200 -0.63 -22.08 -7.12
N ILE A 201 -1.73 -22.81 -7.39
CA ILE A 201 -2.18 -23.95 -6.59
C ILE A 201 -1.21 -25.15 -6.59
N HIS A 202 -0.37 -25.32 -7.61
CA HIS A 202 0.41 -26.56 -7.76
C HIS A 202 1.79 -26.56 -7.11
N GLN A 203 2.29 -25.43 -6.61
CA GLN A 203 3.70 -25.33 -6.21
C GLN A 203 3.94 -25.33 -4.70
N ILE A 204 3.00 -24.85 -3.87
CA ILE A 204 3.28 -24.65 -2.44
C ILE A 204 2.92 -25.89 -1.63
N ASN A 205 3.93 -26.63 -1.20
CA ASN A 205 3.78 -27.70 -0.23
C ASN A 205 3.65 -27.13 1.20
N LEU A 206 2.42 -27.09 1.72
CA LEU A 206 2.14 -26.59 3.08
C LEU A 206 2.91 -27.32 4.20
N LYS A 207 3.42 -28.53 3.93
CA LYS A 207 4.27 -29.26 4.89
C LYS A 207 5.64 -28.60 5.06
N GLU A 208 6.19 -27.98 4.01
CA GLU A 208 7.53 -27.36 4.05
C GLU A 208 7.57 -26.09 4.89
N ILE A 209 6.44 -25.38 4.97
CA ILE A 209 6.28 -24.24 5.87
C ILE A 209 5.82 -24.65 7.29
N GLY A 210 5.70 -25.96 7.56
CA GLY A 210 5.22 -26.49 8.83
C GLY A 210 3.84 -25.97 9.21
N ALA A 211 2.91 -25.93 8.24
CA ALA A 211 1.55 -25.47 8.48
C ALA A 211 0.79 -26.41 9.42
N LYS A 212 0.01 -25.82 10.31
CA LYS A 212 -0.94 -26.49 11.19
C LYS A 212 -2.36 -26.33 10.63
N TYR A 213 -3.25 -27.21 11.08
CA TYR A 213 -4.63 -27.27 10.61
C TYR A 213 -5.60 -27.19 11.78
N ILE A 214 -6.61 -26.33 11.63
CA ILE A 214 -7.78 -26.27 12.50
C ILE A 214 -8.61 -27.53 12.29
N ASP A 215 -9.10 -28.10 13.40
CA ASP A 215 -9.99 -29.26 13.40
C ASP A 215 -11.14 -29.10 12.39
N ALA A 216 -11.38 -30.14 11.59
CA ALA A 216 -12.39 -30.13 10.52
C ALA A 216 -13.81 -29.82 11.04
N THR A 217 -14.11 -30.16 12.29
CA THR A 217 -15.42 -29.92 12.93
C THR A 217 -15.61 -28.46 13.36
N LYS A 218 -14.53 -27.73 13.63
CA LYS A 218 -14.58 -26.32 14.06
C LYS A 218 -14.75 -25.39 12.88
N LYS A 219 -15.41 -24.24 13.08
CA LYS A 219 -15.49 -23.16 12.08
C LYS A 219 -14.27 -22.25 12.23
N PRO A 220 -13.43 -22.06 11.19
CA PRO A 220 -12.28 -21.17 11.29
C PRO A 220 -12.71 -19.71 11.45
N PRO A 221 -11.94 -18.89 12.20
CA PRO A 221 -12.20 -17.46 12.32
C PRO A 221 -11.88 -16.74 11.00
N THR A 222 -12.46 -15.55 10.83
CA THR A 222 -12.23 -14.69 9.67
C THR A 222 -11.33 -13.52 10.05
N HIS A 223 -10.16 -13.43 9.43
CA HIS A 223 -9.27 -12.26 9.56
C HIS A 223 -9.66 -11.21 8.53
N ALA A 224 -9.93 -9.99 9.00
CA ALA A 224 -10.13 -8.81 8.17
C ALA A 224 -9.73 -7.58 8.98
N LEU A 225 -9.06 -6.63 8.37
CA LEU A 225 -8.56 -5.41 9.03
C LEU A 225 -8.98 -4.19 8.23
N PRO A 226 -9.15 -3.02 8.86
CA PRO A 226 -9.24 -1.76 8.13
C PRO A 226 -8.02 -1.59 7.23
N LYS A 227 -8.23 -1.16 5.98
CA LYS A 227 -7.12 -0.80 5.11
C LYS A 227 -6.39 0.42 5.70
N VAL A 228 -5.06 0.38 5.71
CA VAL A 228 -4.23 1.53 6.14
C VAL A 228 -4.52 2.76 5.28
N TYR A 229 -4.82 2.52 4.00
CA TYR A 229 -5.23 3.51 3.02
C TYR A 229 -6.13 2.84 1.99
N ASP A 230 -7.27 3.45 1.67
CA ASP A 230 -8.22 2.96 0.67
C ASP A 230 -8.53 4.10 -0.29
N TRP A 231 -7.97 4.05 -1.49
CA TRP A 231 -8.18 5.08 -2.50
C TRP A 231 -8.56 4.44 -3.82
N HIS A 232 -9.86 4.47 -4.12
CA HIS A 232 -10.41 4.26 -5.46
C HIS A 232 -11.41 5.38 -5.73
N ASP A 233 -11.52 5.83 -6.99
CA ASP A 233 -12.57 6.74 -7.47
C ASP A 233 -13.99 6.14 -7.33
N PHE A 234 -14.08 4.88 -6.88
CA PHE A 234 -15.29 4.12 -6.60
C PHE A 234 -15.28 3.65 -5.14
N PRO A 235 -16.46 3.45 -4.51
CA PRO A 235 -16.53 2.92 -3.16
C PRO A 235 -15.82 1.57 -3.11
N ALA A 236 -14.69 1.54 -2.43
CA ALA A 236 -13.97 0.31 -2.11
C ALA A 236 -14.38 -0.14 -0.70
N GLU A 237 -14.33 -1.45 -0.48
CA GLU A 237 -14.58 -2.04 0.84
C GLU A 237 -13.55 -1.49 1.84
N PRO A 238 -13.96 -0.95 3.01
CA PRO A 238 -13.05 -0.27 3.94
C PRO A 238 -12.04 -1.24 4.60
N ASN A 239 -12.29 -2.54 4.49
CA ASN A 239 -11.47 -3.59 5.06
C ASN A 239 -10.70 -4.36 3.98
N THR A 240 -9.62 -5.02 4.40
CA THR A 240 -8.89 -6.00 3.61
C THR A 240 -9.81 -7.17 3.22
N ASP A 241 -9.50 -7.85 2.11
CA ASP A 241 -10.25 -9.05 1.72
C ASP A 241 -10.25 -10.06 2.89
N PRO A 242 -11.42 -10.62 3.25
CA PRO A 242 -11.52 -11.50 4.41
C PRO A 242 -10.80 -12.83 4.18
N ILE A 243 -9.97 -13.22 5.15
CA ILE A 243 -9.24 -14.48 5.16
C ILE A 243 -9.91 -15.43 6.14
N THR A 244 -10.64 -16.40 5.61
CA THR A 244 -11.20 -17.51 6.39
C THR A 244 -10.46 -18.78 6.00
N SER A 245 -9.52 -19.22 6.84
CA SER A 245 -8.65 -20.37 6.55
C SER A 245 -8.58 -21.34 7.71
N ARG A 246 -8.55 -22.63 7.38
CA ARG A 246 -8.21 -23.71 8.33
C ARG A 246 -6.71 -23.89 8.51
N THR A 247 -5.91 -23.34 7.60
CA THR A 247 -4.46 -23.49 7.59
C THR A 247 -3.81 -22.28 8.26
N TYR A 248 -2.89 -22.52 9.17
CA TYR A 248 -2.16 -21.47 9.87
C TYR A 248 -0.73 -21.88 10.19
N VAL A 249 0.12 -20.90 10.48
CA VAL A 249 1.50 -21.08 10.96
C VAL A 249 1.69 -20.27 12.24
N VAL A 250 2.70 -20.65 13.01
CA VAL A 250 3.03 -20.03 14.30
C VAL A 250 4.45 -19.49 14.26
N ARG A 251 4.61 -18.24 14.69
CA ARG A 251 5.91 -17.58 14.83
C ARG A 251 6.59 -18.02 16.11
N GLN A 252 7.82 -18.47 16.01
CA GLN A 252 8.60 -19.05 17.10
C GLN A 252 9.00 -18.00 18.15
N SER A 253 9.27 -16.77 17.71
CA SER A 253 9.79 -15.72 18.60
C SER A 253 8.78 -15.17 19.60
N ASP A 254 7.49 -15.17 19.28
CA ASP A 254 6.45 -14.59 20.13
C ASP A 254 5.09 -15.33 20.10
N ASN A 255 5.08 -16.55 19.56
CA ASN A 255 3.92 -17.43 19.46
C ASN A 255 2.74 -16.85 18.65
N ARG A 256 2.94 -15.80 17.85
CA ARG A 256 1.86 -15.22 17.03
C ARG A 256 1.43 -16.14 15.90
N VAL A 257 0.15 -16.08 15.57
CA VAL A 257 -0.45 -16.89 14.50
C VAL A 257 -0.60 -16.08 13.21
N ALA A 258 -0.36 -16.73 12.07
CA ALA A 258 -0.80 -16.25 10.77
C ALA A 258 -1.66 -17.28 10.05
N SER A 259 -2.84 -16.88 9.58
CA SER A 259 -3.67 -17.68 8.69
C SER A 259 -3.17 -17.58 7.27
N ILE A 260 -3.09 -18.72 6.58
CA ILE A 260 -2.64 -18.81 5.18
C ILE A 260 -3.80 -19.33 4.35
N LEU A 261 -4.21 -18.61 3.31
CA LEU A 261 -5.26 -19.02 2.40
C LEU A 261 -4.77 -18.92 0.97
N ILE A 262 -4.83 -20.03 0.24
CA ILE A 262 -4.45 -20.10 -1.17
C ILE A 262 -5.74 -20.31 -1.97
N ARG A 263 -6.01 -19.41 -2.93
CA ARG A 263 -7.18 -19.47 -3.81
C ARG A 263 -6.77 -19.17 -5.24
N ARG A 264 -6.83 -20.17 -6.13
CA ARG A 264 -6.54 -20.06 -7.57
C ARG A 264 -5.21 -19.35 -7.86
N LYS A 265 -5.27 -18.03 -8.00
CA LYS A 265 -4.15 -17.16 -8.35
C LYS A 265 -3.74 -16.23 -7.21
N THR A 266 -4.16 -16.50 -5.98
CA THR A 266 -3.96 -15.57 -4.87
C THR A 266 -3.55 -16.30 -3.59
N VAL A 267 -2.49 -15.81 -2.96
CA VAL A 267 -2.09 -16.18 -1.60
C VAL A 267 -2.44 -15.03 -0.67
N TYR A 268 -3.07 -15.38 0.44
CA TYR A 268 -3.37 -14.48 1.53
C TYR A 268 -2.65 -14.95 2.78
N PHE A 269 -2.07 -13.99 3.50
CA PHE A 269 -1.37 -14.22 4.75
C PHE A 269 -1.82 -13.15 5.75
N GLY A 270 -2.62 -13.57 6.73
CA GLY A 270 -3.22 -12.67 7.73
C GLY A 270 -2.66 -12.97 9.11
N VAL A 271 -1.94 -12.00 9.70
CA VAL A 271 -1.32 -12.14 11.01
C VAL A 271 -2.30 -11.69 12.09
N TRP A 272 -2.53 -12.56 13.06
CA TRP A 272 -3.36 -12.29 14.21
C TRP A 272 -2.51 -11.67 15.32
N ASN A 273 -3.05 -10.64 15.98
CA ASN A 273 -2.49 -10.15 17.24
C ASN A 273 -2.93 -11.05 18.41
N LYS A 274 -2.60 -12.34 18.31
CA LYS A 274 -2.95 -13.42 19.25
C LYS A 274 -1.87 -14.48 19.25
N THR A 275 -1.61 -15.05 20.42
CA THR A 275 -0.84 -16.29 20.55
C THR A 275 -1.60 -17.48 19.98
N GLU A 276 -0.95 -18.62 19.77
CA GLU A 276 -1.63 -19.83 19.29
C GLU A 276 -2.80 -20.24 20.18
N GLU A 277 -2.63 -20.23 21.51
CA GLU A 277 -3.70 -20.59 22.44
C GLU A 277 -4.89 -19.63 22.36
N GLU A 278 -4.63 -18.33 22.30
CA GLU A 278 -5.68 -17.31 22.17
C GLU A 278 -6.40 -17.39 20.82
N PHE A 279 -5.67 -17.73 19.76
CA PHE A 279 -6.24 -17.94 18.43
C PHE A 279 -7.15 -19.18 18.41
N LEU A 280 -6.72 -20.29 19.03
CA LEU A 280 -7.52 -21.51 19.08
C LEU A 280 -8.81 -21.32 19.89
N LYS A 281 -8.77 -20.51 20.95
CA LYS A 281 -9.95 -20.12 21.75
C LYS A 281 -11.01 -19.33 20.98
N LEU A 282 -10.71 -18.79 19.80
CA LEU A 282 -11.72 -18.15 18.94
C LEU A 282 -12.73 -19.15 18.35
N MET A 283 -12.44 -20.45 18.48
CA MET A 283 -13.22 -21.54 17.89
C MET A 283 -13.74 -22.54 18.94
N ASP A 284 -13.60 -22.18 20.21
CA ASP A 284 -14.15 -22.93 21.36
C ASP A 284 -15.56 -22.44 21.73
#